data_AF-A0A2T0MRJ2-F1
#
_entry.id   AF-A0A2T0MRJ2-F1
#
_cell.length_a   1.000
_cell.length_b   1.000
_cell.length_c   1.000
_cell.angle_alpha   90.00
_cell.angle_beta   90.00
_cell.angle_gamma   90.00
#
_symmetry.space_group_name_H-M   'P 1'
#
loop_
_entity.id
_entity.type
_entity.pdbx_description
1 polymer ?
#
loop_
_entity_poly.entity_id
_entity_poly.type
_entity_poly.pdbx_seq_one_letter_code
_entity_poly.pdbx_strand_id
1 'polypeptide(L)'
;MHEPLEIACDESGAEGEKLIGGNTDTFAHASVLMDAETAAACVAELRVRAPTPATQYSAGHVLRDKHRAGLLWLLSPSGPVLGNVRVFLTDKTFYLVGKVAGLLQDDHAPRLGLDPAAAATAVTLYREGPRAFGAERWAAFLDSFNYLLRAKNGQGVVTSVEETFGLVDELRGAGGAAEAIMESLWRSRDRVEAFRERLLDDPYVFPALDPLIPAIVRAVTYWGADGRPVMVVHDQQTTLTDERVAQMREIAGGRMAGLHLVDSELDQRVQVADVMAGVVRKVATDELHGRGDPVLTELIRPYVDPESIWGAPGVAPDQVMSR
;
A
#
# COMPACT_ATOMS: atom_id res chain seq x y z
N MET A 1 -0.25 -33.72 -6.60
CA MET A 1 -0.35 -32.25 -6.48
C MET A 1 0.01 -31.91 -5.06
N HIS A 2 1.00 -31.05 -4.83
CA HIS A 2 1.33 -30.62 -3.47
C HIS A 2 0.20 -29.73 -2.93
N GLU A 3 -0.07 -29.85 -1.64
CA GLU A 3 -0.99 -28.97 -0.92
C GLU A 3 -0.53 -27.51 -1.08
N PRO A 4 -1.45 -26.56 -1.31
CA PRO A 4 -1.07 -25.16 -1.44
C PRO A 4 -0.43 -24.64 -0.16
N LEU A 5 0.51 -23.71 -0.31
CA LEU A 5 1.09 -22.98 0.81
C LEU A 5 0.05 -22.01 1.36
N GLU A 6 -0.25 -22.06 2.64
CA GLU A 6 -1.21 -21.16 3.26
C GLU A 6 -0.52 -19.97 3.93
N ILE A 7 -0.95 -18.75 3.60
CA ILE A 7 -0.49 -17.51 4.24
C ILE A 7 -1.67 -16.79 4.88
N ALA A 8 -1.47 -16.23 6.07
CA ALA A 8 -2.44 -15.37 6.73
C ALA A 8 -2.09 -13.90 6.51
N CYS A 9 -3.08 -13.08 6.20
CA CYS A 9 -2.89 -11.69 5.82
C CYS A 9 -3.84 -10.77 6.57
N ASP A 10 -3.37 -9.56 6.79
CA ASP A 10 -4.15 -8.42 7.25
C ASP A 10 -3.45 -7.13 6.81
N GLU A 11 -4.18 -6.03 6.83
CA GLU A 11 -3.72 -4.73 6.40
C GLU A 11 -3.95 -3.65 7.45
N SER A 12 -3.18 -2.58 7.31
CA SER A 12 -3.30 -1.40 8.14
C SER A 12 -3.29 -0.16 7.25
N GLY A 13 -4.25 0.72 7.47
CA GLY A 13 -4.36 1.99 6.74
C GLY A 13 -5.15 1.88 5.44
N ALA A 14 -5.96 0.83 5.30
CA ALA A 14 -6.89 0.69 4.19
C ALA A 14 -8.00 1.74 4.28
N GLU A 15 -8.14 2.54 3.22
CA GLU A 15 -9.22 3.51 3.04
C GLU A 15 -9.80 3.38 1.61
N GLY A 16 -9.70 2.16 1.06
CA GLY A 16 -9.98 1.84 -0.34
C GLY A 16 -9.22 2.77 -1.29
N GLU A 17 -9.94 3.36 -2.22
CA GLU A 17 -9.37 4.32 -3.17
C GLU A 17 -9.15 5.74 -2.59
N LYS A 18 -9.40 5.98 -1.30
CA LYS A 18 -9.16 7.31 -0.68
C LYS A 18 -7.69 7.35 -0.24
N LEU A 19 -6.83 7.85 -1.14
CA LEU A 19 -5.39 7.94 -0.88
C LEU A 19 -5.02 9.24 -0.18
N ILE A 20 -5.77 10.32 -0.43
CA ILE A 20 -5.49 11.68 0.05
C ILE A 20 -6.60 12.15 1.00
N GLY A 21 -6.23 12.92 2.02
CA GLY A 21 -7.17 13.45 3.02
C GLY A 21 -7.84 12.36 3.87
N GLY A 22 -7.23 11.17 3.92
CA GLY A 22 -7.58 10.08 4.83
C GLY A 22 -6.96 10.26 6.22
N ASN A 23 -7.15 9.27 7.08
CA ASN A 23 -6.58 9.24 8.43
C ASN A 23 -5.11 8.84 8.43
N THR A 24 -4.61 8.25 7.35
CA THR A 24 -3.27 7.66 7.27
C THR A 24 -2.63 7.94 5.92
N ASP A 25 -1.35 8.33 5.93
CA ASP A 25 -0.56 8.61 4.71
C ASP A 25 0.06 7.35 4.09
N THR A 26 0.04 6.25 4.84
CA THR A 26 0.68 5.00 4.46
C THR A 26 -0.30 3.84 4.61
N PHE A 27 -0.12 2.85 3.76
CA PHE A 27 -0.79 1.56 3.81
C PHE A 27 0.27 0.47 4.01
N ALA A 28 -0.09 -0.57 4.76
CA ALA A 28 0.72 -1.77 4.92
C ALA A 28 -0.16 -3.00 4.79
N HIS A 29 0.33 -4.03 4.12
CA HIS A 29 -0.29 -5.36 4.08
C HIS A 29 0.75 -6.38 4.52
N ALA A 30 0.48 -7.07 5.62
CA ALA A 30 1.33 -8.14 6.12
C ALA A 30 0.83 -9.49 5.61
N SER A 31 1.78 -10.35 5.26
CA SER A 31 1.55 -11.75 4.95
C SER A 31 2.42 -12.62 5.84
N VAL A 32 1.82 -13.64 6.43
CA VAL A 32 2.41 -14.48 7.48
C VAL A 32 2.34 -15.93 7.04
N LEU A 33 3.51 -16.56 6.92
CA LEU A 33 3.65 -17.99 6.75
C LEU A 33 3.97 -18.64 8.10
N MET A 34 2.93 -19.00 8.84
CA MET A 34 3.03 -19.68 10.13
C MET A 34 1.92 -20.73 10.26
N ASP A 35 2.22 -21.82 10.97
CA ASP A 35 1.15 -22.69 11.47
C ASP A 35 0.43 -22.06 12.68
N ALA A 36 -0.72 -22.64 13.04
CA ALA A 36 -1.56 -22.12 14.11
C ALA A 36 -0.89 -22.19 15.49
N GLU A 37 -0.08 -23.22 15.76
CA GLU A 37 0.62 -23.39 17.04
C GLU A 37 1.68 -22.29 17.24
N THR A 38 2.49 -22.05 16.21
CA THR A 38 3.53 -21.01 16.22
C THR A 38 2.92 -19.62 16.37
N ALA A 39 1.83 -19.33 15.65
CA ALA A 39 1.14 -18.05 15.76
C ALA A 39 0.50 -17.86 17.15
N ALA A 40 -0.13 -18.90 17.70
CA ALA A 40 -0.69 -18.86 19.06
C ALA A 40 0.39 -18.62 20.12
N ALA A 41 1.54 -19.29 20.01
CA ALA A 41 2.68 -19.07 20.90
C ALA A 41 3.23 -17.64 20.78
N CYS A 42 3.34 -17.10 19.56
CA CYS A 42 3.75 -15.71 19.33
C CYS A 42 2.79 -14.71 20.01
N VAL A 43 1.48 -14.88 19.83
CA VAL A 43 0.46 -14.01 20.45
C VAL A 43 0.46 -14.16 21.97
N ALA A 44 0.63 -15.37 22.51
CA ALA A 44 0.72 -15.60 23.95
C ALA A 44 1.91 -14.86 24.57
N GLU A 45 3.09 -14.92 23.94
CA GLU A 45 4.28 -14.22 24.40
C GLU A 45 4.15 -12.70 24.26
N LEU A 46 3.52 -12.20 23.19
CA LEU A 46 3.14 -10.79 23.05
C LEU A 46 2.26 -10.31 24.21
N ARG A 47 1.31 -11.14 24.67
CA ARG A 47 0.45 -10.83 25.81
C ARG A 47 1.20 -10.80 27.14
N VAL A 48 2.26 -11.61 27.29
CA VAL A 48 3.13 -11.54 28.47
C VAL A 48 3.94 -10.23 28.47
N ARG A 49 4.52 -9.87 27.32
CA ARG A 49 5.41 -8.70 27.18
C ARG A 49 4.69 -7.37 27.12
N ALA A 50 3.49 -7.37 26.56
CA ALA A 50 2.64 -6.20 26.36
C ALA A 50 1.18 -6.57 26.70
N PRO A 51 0.85 -6.65 28.00
CA PRO A 51 -0.45 -7.13 28.46
C PRO A 51 -1.61 -6.26 28.01
N THR A 52 -2.71 -6.93 27.66
CA THR A 52 -3.99 -6.31 27.30
C THR A 52 -5.15 -7.19 27.77
N PRO A 53 -6.27 -6.60 28.25
CA PRO A 53 -7.49 -7.35 28.52
C PRO A 53 -8.31 -7.68 27.26
N ALA A 54 -7.91 -7.17 26.09
CA ALA A 54 -8.63 -7.37 24.84
C ALA A 54 -8.61 -8.83 24.38
N THR A 55 -9.74 -9.31 23.84
CA THR A 55 -9.88 -10.65 23.25
C THR A 55 -8.97 -10.81 22.05
N GLN A 56 -8.97 -9.83 21.13
CA GLN A 56 -8.06 -9.76 20.00
C GLN A 56 -6.79 -8.99 20.36
N TYR A 57 -5.63 -9.47 19.89
CA TYR A 57 -4.37 -8.76 20.05
C TYR A 57 -4.03 -7.97 18.77
N SER A 58 -3.93 -6.65 18.87
CA SER A 58 -3.56 -5.76 17.77
C SER A 58 -2.27 -4.97 18.00
N ALA A 59 -1.74 -4.37 16.92
CA ALA A 59 -0.52 -3.55 16.94
C ALA A 59 -0.55 -2.44 18.00
N GLY A 60 -1.71 -1.82 18.24
CA GLY A 60 -1.88 -0.73 19.21
C GLY A 60 -1.55 -1.12 20.65
N HIS A 61 -1.52 -2.41 20.98
CA HIS A 61 -1.07 -2.88 22.29
C HIS A 61 0.45 -2.82 22.44
N VAL A 62 1.19 -3.34 21.46
CA VAL A 62 2.66 -3.44 21.52
C VAL A 62 3.37 -2.12 21.15
N LEU A 63 2.70 -1.24 20.39
CA LEU A 63 3.23 0.07 19.99
C LEU A 63 3.31 1.11 21.10
N ARG A 64 2.79 0.84 22.30
CA ARG A 64 2.85 1.78 23.42
C ARG A 64 4.27 1.86 23.95
N ASP A 65 4.78 3.06 24.26
CA ASP A 65 6.17 3.28 24.70
C ASP A 65 6.61 2.37 25.86
N LYS A 66 5.72 2.14 26.84
CA LYS A 66 5.99 1.25 27.99
C LYS A 66 6.23 -0.22 27.61
N HIS A 67 5.87 -0.61 26.39
CA HIS A 67 6.00 -1.96 25.84
C HIS A 67 7.11 -2.07 24.78
N ARG A 68 7.98 -1.06 24.66
CA ARG A 68 9.11 -1.05 23.72
C ARG A 68 9.94 -2.33 23.75
N ALA A 69 10.20 -2.90 24.93
CA ALA A 69 10.94 -4.16 25.05
C ALA A 69 10.23 -5.35 24.35
N GLY A 70 8.89 -5.38 24.38
CA GLY A 70 8.09 -6.36 23.63
C GLY A 70 8.18 -6.14 22.12
N LEU A 71 8.13 -4.88 21.68
CA LEU A 71 8.30 -4.54 20.26
C LEU A 71 9.69 -4.92 19.73
N LEU A 72 10.75 -4.61 20.48
CA LEU A 72 12.12 -4.96 20.10
C LEU A 72 12.33 -6.48 20.05
N TRP A 73 11.74 -7.22 21.00
CA TRP A 73 11.76 -8.69 20.97
C TRP A 73 11.09 -9.23 19.71
N LEU A 74 9.89 -8.74 19.39
CA LEU A 74 9.12 -9.18 18.21
C LEU A 74 9.95 -9.02 16.94
N LEU A 75 10.54 -7.85 16.74
CA LEU A 75 11.28 -7.51 15.51
C LEU A 75 12.72 -8.02 15.48
N SER A 76 13.25 -8.53 16.61
CA SER A 76 14.66 -8.95 16.71
C SER A 76 15.00 -10.10 15.75
N PRO A 77 16.28 -10.30 15.40
CA PRO A 77 16.72 -11.45 14.61
C PRO A 77 16.42 -12.83 15.24
N SER A 78 16.25 -12.86 16.56
CA SER A 78 15.82 -14.03 17.33
C SER A 78 14.31 -14.06 17.62
N GLY A 79 13.57 -13.09 17.07
CA GLY A 79 12.12 -12.97 17.24
C GLY A 79 11.36 -13.99 16.41
N PRO A 80 10.07 -14.23 16.72
CA PRO A 80 9.29 -15.29 16.10
C PRO A 80 8.90 -15.02 14.64
N VAL A 81 8.93 -13.75 14.22
CA VAL A 81 8.39 -13.34 12.91
C VAL A 81 9.41 -13.29 11.77
N LEU A 82 10.72 -13.30 12.07
CA LEU A 82 11.74 -13.20 11.03
C LEU A 82 11.71 -14.43 10.11
N GLY A 83 11.64 -14.20 8.80
CA GLY A 83 11.52 -15.25 7.79
C GLY A 83 10.09 -15.80 7.60
N ASN A 84 9.19 -15.51 8.54
CA ASN A 84 7.79 -15.93 8.48
C ASN A 84 6.84 -14.80 8.08
N VAL A 85 7.30 -13.54 8.10
CA VAL A 85 6.48 -12.37 7.81
C VAL A 85 7.08 -11.52 6.71
N ARG A 86 6.22 -11.07 5.80
CA ARG A 86 6.54 -10.10 4.75
C ARG A 86 5.48 -9.01 4.70
N VAL A 87 5.90 -7.75 4.71
CA VAL A 87 5.03 -6.57 4.71
C VAL A 87 5.26 -5.74 3.46
N PHE A 88 4.21 -5.56 2.67
CA PHE A 88 4.20 -4.65 1.54
C PHE A 88 3.73 -3.26 2.00
N LEU A 89 4.54 -2.23 1.75
CA LEU A 89 4.23 -0.85 2.10
C LEU A 89 3.82 -0.02 0.87
N THR A 90 2.91 0.93 1.10
CA THR A 90 2.53 1.94 0.12
C THR A 90 2.51 3.31 0.78
N ASP A 91 3.34 4.24 0.30
CA ASP A 91 3.15 5.68 0.48
C ASP A 91 2.00 6.10 -0.44
N LYS A 92 0.87 6.52 0.14
CA LYS A 92 -0.35 6.82 -0.62
C LYS A 92 -0.20 8.03 -1.54
N THR A 93 0.56 9.04 -1.10
CA THR A 93 0.81 10.23 -1.92
C THR A 93 1.68 9.85 -3.11
N PHE A 94 2.75 9.08 -2.88
CA PHE A 94 3.60 8.60 -3.96
C PHE A 94 2.84 7.69 -4.93
N TYR A 95 1.99 6.81 -4.41
CA TYR A 95 1.17 5.93 -5.23
C TYR A 95 0.23 6.71 -6.15
N LEU A 96 -0.47 7.72 -5.63
CA LEU A 96 -1.31 8.59 -6.44
C LEU A 96 -0.48 9.35 -7.49
N VAL A 97 0.63 9.96 -7.10
CA VAL A 97 1.52 10.68 -8.01
C VAL A 97 2.04 9.76 -9.13
N GLY A 98 2.37 8.51 -8.82
CA GLY A 98 2.76 7.52 -9.81
C GLY A 98 1.64 7.16 -10.78
N LYS A 99 0.39 7.12 -10.33
CA LYS A 99 -0.78 6.93 -11.20
C LYS A 99 -0.99 8.12 -12.12
N VAL A 100 -0.85 9.35 -11.60
CA VAL A 100 -0.90 10.58 -12.40
C VAL A 100 0.21 10.62 -13.44
N ALA A 101 1.44 10.27 -13.07
CA ALA A 101 2.56 10.18 -14.01
C ALA A 101 2.32 9.11 -15.09
N GLY A 102 1.62 8.03 -14.76
CA GLY A 102 1.20 7.00 -15.71
C GLY A 102 0.28 7.53 -16.82
N LEU A 103 -0.55 8.55 -16.56
CA LEU A 103 -1.44 9.14 -17.56
C LEU A 103 -0.69 9.77 -18.74
N LEU A 104 0.59 10.13 -18.53
CA LEU A 104 1.44 10.71 -19.56
C LEU A 104 1.94 9.68 -20.57
N GLN A 105 1.78 8.38 -20.31
CA GLN A 105 2.18 7.33 -21.24
C GLN A 105 1.16 7.20 -22.38
N ASP A 106 1.65 6.97 -23.60
CA ASP A 106 0.80 6.90 -24.81
C ASP A 106 -0.10 5.66 -24.82
N ASP A 107 0.37 4.57 -24.21
CA ASP A 107 -0.32 3.28 -24.06
C ASP A 107 -0.94 3.10 -22.66
N HIS A 108 -1.23 4.21 -21.96
CA HIS A 108 -1.77 4.14 -20.61
C HIS A 108 -3.06 3.33 -20.54
N ALA A 109 -3.04 2.30 -19.70
CA ALA A 109 -4.14 1.42 -19.40
C ALA A 109 -4.19 1.13 -17.89
N PRO A 110 -5.38 0.86 -17.31
CA PRO A 110 -5.50 0.40 -15.94
C PRO A 110 -4.56 -0.77 -15.68
N ARG A 111 -3.70 -0.63 -14.67
CA ARG A 111 -2.72 -1.64 -14.27
C ARG A 111 -2.54 -1.68 -12.77
N LEU A 112 -2.19 -2.85 -12.26
CA LEU A 112 -1.80 -3.02 -10.86
C LEU A 112 -0.47 -2.34 -10.57
N GLY A 113 -0.37 -1.75 -9.38
CA GLY A 113 0.84 -1.03 -8.98
C GLY A 113 1.11 0.20 -9.84
N LEU A 114 2.38 0.59 -9.92
CA LEU A 114 2.84 1.73 -10.71
C LEU A 114 3.34 1.29 -12.09
N ASP A 115 3.23 2.19 -13.06
CA ASP A 115 3.87 2.00 -14.36
C ASP A 115 5.39 2.21 -14.23
N PRO A 116 6.24 1.21 -14.54
CA PRO A 116 7.69 1.37 -14.50
C PRO A 116 8.18 2.50 -15.41
N ALA A 117 7.52 2.75 -16.54
CA ALA A 117 7.90 3.83 -17.46
C ALA A 117 7.64 5.23 -16.86
N ALA A 118 6.69 5.33 -15.92
CA ALA A 118 6.35 6.57 -15.25
C ALA A 118 7.16 6.83 -13.96
N ALA A 119 7.99 5.89 -13.52
CA ALA A 119 8.64 5.93 -12.21
C ALA A 119 9.51 7.19 -12.02
N ALA A 120 10.31 7.57 -13.03
CA ALA A 120 11.15 8.76 -12.95
C ALA A 120 10.31 10.04 -12.79
N THR A 121 9.25 10.17 -13.59
CA THR A 121 8.32 11.30 -13.52
C THR A 121 7.60 11.35 -12.19
N ALA A 122 7.18 10.21 -11.65
CA ALA A 122 6.53 10.11 -10.35
C ALA A 122 7.45 10.61 -9.22
N VAL A 123 8.71 10.17 -9.22
CA VAL A 123 9.72 10.61 -8.25
C VAL A 123 9.96 12.12 -8.33
N THR A 124 10.07 12.66 -9.56
CA THR A 124 10.24 14.11 -9.75
C THR A 124 9.03 14.88 -9.25
N LEU A 125 7.82 14.48 -9.63
CA LEU A 125 6.59 15.18 -9.22
C LEU A 125 6.38 15.11 -7.70
N TYR A 126 6.62 13.95 -7.09
CA TYR A 126 6.50 13.77 -5.63
C TYR A 126 7.48 14.64 -4.84
N ARG A 127 8.74 14.77 -5.31
CA ARG A 127 9.78 15.56 -4.63
C ARG A 127 9.62 17.06 -4.84
N GLU A 128 9.33 17.46 -6.07
CA GLU A 128 9.33 18.88 -6.45
C GLU A 128 7.95 19.53 -6.28
N GLY A 129 6.86 18.77 -6.41
CA GLY A 129 5.49 19.28 -6.32
C GLY A 129 5.21 20.12 -5.07
N PRO A 130 5.44 19.61 -3.84
CA PRO A 130 5.23 20.39 -2.62
C PRO A 130 6.01 21.72 -2.58
N ARG A 131 7.24 21.73 -3.10
CA ARG A 131 8.10 22.93 -3.09
C ARG A 131 7.71 23.94 -4.17
N ALA A 132 7.38 23.45 -5.36
CA ALA A 132 7.02 24.29 -6.51
C ALA A 132 5.64 24.94 -6.35
N PHE A 133 4.67 24.20 -5.81
CA PHE A 133 3.27 24.65 -5.78
C PHE A 133 2.86 25.21 -4.41
N GLY A 134 3.59 24.87 -3.35
CA GLY A 134 3.21 25.13 -1.97
C GLY A 134 2.14 24.15 -1.48
N ALA A 135 2.00 24.03 -0.16
CA ALA A 135 1.20 22.98 0.48
C ALA A 135 -0.27 22.97 0.05
N GLU A 136 -0.91 24.13 -0.02
CA GLU A 136 -2.34 24.25 -0.33
C GLU A 136 -2.66 23.81 -1.77
N ARG A 137 -1.96 24.38 -2.76
CA ARG A 137 -2.18 24.05 -4.17
C ARG A 137 -1.76 22.62 -4.50
N TRP A 138 -0.72 22.11 -3.84
CA TRP A 138 -0.32 20.71 -3.96
C TRP A 138 -1.40 19.77 -3.41
N ALA A 139 -1.96 20.07 -2.24
CA ALA A 139 -3.06 19.28 -1.68
C ALA A 139 -4.30 19.30 -2.58
N ALA A 140 -4.67 20.47 -3.13
CA ALA A 140 -5.79 20.60 -4.06
C ALA A 140 -5.58 19.78 -5.35
N PHE A 141 -4.36 19.81 -5.91
CA PHE A 141 -3.99 18.98 -7.06
C PHE A 141 -4.14 17.48 -6.76
N LEU A 142 -3.58 17.02 -5.64
CA LEU A 142 -3.65 15.62 -5.23
C LEU A 142 -5.10 15.17 -4.99
N ASP A 143 -5.88 15.97 -4.27
CA ASP A 143 -7.29 15.66 -4.01
C ASP A 143 -8.09 15.55 -5.31
N SER A 144 -7.91 16.52 -6.23
CA SER A 144 -8.57 16.52 -7.54
C SER A 144 -8.24 15.28 -8.36
N PHE A 145 -6.97 14.89 -8.46
CA PHE A 145 -6.58 13.67 -9.17
C PHE A 145 -7.01 12.39 -8.44
N ASN A 146 -7.06 12.38 -7.10
CA ASN A 146 -7.62 11.25 -6.37
C ASN A 146 -9.08 11.03 -6.75
N TYR A 147 -9.90 12.08 -6.84
CA TYR A 147 -11.29 11.98 -7.26
C TYR A 147 -11.43 11.60 -8.73
N LEU A 148 -10.62 12.19 -9.62
CA LEU A 148 -10.68 11.92 -11.05
C LEU A 148 -10.40 10.44 -11.37
N LEU A 149 -9.42 9.85 -10.69
CA LEU A 149 -8.95 8.48 -10.92
C LEU A 149 -9.76 7.40 -10.18
N ARG A 150 -10.76 7.79 -9.38
CA ARG A 150 -11.65 6.85 -8.67
C ARG A 150 -12.69 6.24 -9.61
N ALA A 151 -12.79 4.91 -9.60
CA ALA A 151 -13.68 4.17 -10.49
C ALA A 151 -15.16 4.29 -10.08
N LYS A 152 -15.44 4.33 -8.76
CA LYS A 152 -16.81 4.47 -8.21
C LYS A 152 -16.74 4.88 -6.74
N ASN A 153 -17.63 5.77 -6.30
CA ASN A 153 -18.01 5.84 -4.88
C ASN A 153 -19.37 6.46 -4.56
N GLY A 154 -20.34 6.49 -5.49
CA GLY A 154 -21.76 6.77 -5.13
C GLY A 154 -22.05 8.05 -4.32
N GLN A 155 -21.07 8.95 -4.17
CA GLN A 155 -21.10 10.12 -3.31
C GLN A 155 -20.82 11.33 -4.19
N GLY A 156 -21.86 11.80 -4.87
CA GLY A 156 -22.24 13.20 -5.09
C GLY A 156 -21.25 14.26 -5.60
N VAL A 157 -19.95 14.01 -5.72
CA VAL A 157 -18.98 14.99 -6.22
C VAL A 157 -18.15 14.31 -7.29
N VAL A 158 -18.54 14.55 -8.54
CA VAL A 158 -17.73 14.22 -9.70
C VAL A 158 -16.88 15.45 -9.97
N THR A 159 -15.65 15.47 -9.46
CA THR A 159 -14.68 16.43 -10.00
C THR A 159 -14.56 16.14 -11.49
N SER A 160 -14.89 17.14 -12.31
CA SER A 160 -14.84 16.98 -13.76
C SER A 160 -13.40 17.04 -14.25
N VAL A 161 -13.12 16.44 -15.42
CA VAL A 161 -11.79 16.61 -16.06
C VAL A 161 -11.50 18.09 -16.28
N GLU A 162 -12.51 18.91 -16.58
CA GLU A 162 -12.39 20.35 -16.72
C GLU A 162 -11.91 21.02 -15.43
N GLU A 163 -12.53 20.73 -14.28
CA GLU A 163 -12.12 21.28 -12.98
C GLU A 163 -10.70 20.86 -12.61
N THR A 164 -10.35 19.57 -12.79
CA THR A 164 -8.98 19.09 -12.53
C THR A 164 -7.97 19.79 -13.43
N PHE A 165 -8.29 19.96 -14.71
CA PHE A 165 -7.36 20.61 -15.65
C PHE A 165 -7.31 22.13 -15.50
N GLY A 166 -8.30 22.76 -14.88
CA GLY A 166 -8.20 24.13 -14.37
C GLY A 166 -7.08 24.26 -13.34
N LEU A 167 -7.00 23.33 -12.37
CA LEU A 167 -5.89 23.30 -11.42
C LEU A 167 -4.55 23.01 -12.11
N VAL A 168 -4.51 22.09 -13.08
CA VAL A 168 -3.29 21.84 -13.86
C VAL A 168 -2.84 23.13 -14.55
N ASP A 169 -3.76 23.88 -15.15
CA ASP A 169 -3.48 25.15 -15.83
C ASP A 169 -2.91 26.21 -14.87
N GLU A 170 -3.51 26.39 -13.70
CA GLU A 170 -3.04 27.32 -12.67
C GLU A 170 -1.62 27.00 -12.16
N LEU A 171 -1.22 25.73 -12.23
CA LEU A 171 0.11 25.27 -11.81
C LEU A 171 1.17 25.40 -12.91
N ARG A 172 0.77 25.75 -14.15
CA ARG A 172 1.71 26.08 -15.25
C ARG A 172 2.27 27.48 -15.01
N GLY A 173 3.59 27.62 -14.95
CA GLY A 173 4.27 28.87 -14.60
C GLY A 173 4.98 28.86 -13.24
N ALA A 174 4.98 27.74 -12.51
CA ALA A 174 5.72 27.59 -11.26
C ALA A 174 7.26 27.52 -11.42
N GLY A 175 7.77 27.30 -12.63
CA GLY A 175 9.19 27.10 -12.88
C GLY A 175 9.64 25.63 -12.71
N GLY A 176 10.59 25.19 -13.52
CA GLY A 176 11.39 23.97 -13.28
C GLY A 176 10.72 22.65 -13.68
N ALA A 177 11.17 21.55 -13.06
CA ALA A 177 10.79 20.20 -13.49
C ALA A 177 9.31 19.89 -13.24
N ALA A 178 8.73 20.39 -12.14
CA ALA A 178 7.31 20.21 -11.84
C ALA A 178 6.41 20.91 -12.87
N GLU A 179 6.79 22.09 -13.34
CA GLU A 179 6.08 22.81 -14.41
C GLU A 179 6.09 22.03 -15.73
N ALA A 180 7.23 21.46 -16.13
CA ALA A 180 7.31 20.66 -17.35
C ALA A 180 6.36 19.45 -17.32
N ILE A 181 6.15 18.87 -16.13
CA ILE A 181 5.18 17.79 -15.92
C ILE A 181 3.75 18.33 -16.04
N MET A 182 3.43 19.49 -15.46
CA MET A 182 2.11 20.12 -15.61
C MET A 182 1.80 20.47 -17.07
N GLU A 183 2.77 20.97 -17.83
CA GLU A 183 2.62 21.23 -19.27
C GLU A 183 2.35 19.94 -20.07
N SER A 184 3.05 18.86 -19.73
CA SER A 184 2.82 17.56 -20.36
C SER A 184 1.44 17.01 -20.02
N LEU A 185 1.02 17.16 -18.76
CA LEU A 185 -0.29 16.75 -18.29
C LEU A 185 -1.39 17.55 -18.98
N TRP A 186 -1.25 18.86 -19.08
CA TRP A 186 -2.19 19.73 -19.79
C TRP A 186 -2.36 19.33 -21.27
N ARG A 187 -1.26 19.00 -21.96
CA ARG A 187 -1.32 18.48 -23.35
C ARG A 187 -1.97 17.10 -23.47
N SER A 188 -2.01 16.33 -22.38
CA SER A 188 -2.63 15.01 -22.34
C SER A 188 -4.12 15.02 -22.00
N ARG A 189 -4.78 16.19 -21.92
CA ARG A 189 -6.19 16.36 -21.52
C ARG A 189 -7.13 15.38 -22.20
N ASP A 190 -7.15 15.37 -23.53
CA ASP A 190 -8.06 14.50 -24.31
C ASP A 190 -7.83 13.01 -24.01
N ARG A 191 -6.59 12.61 -23.71
CA ARG A 191 -6.26 11.23 -23.32
C ARG A 191 -6.80 10.90 -21.93
N VAL A 192 -6.72 11.85 -20.99
CA VAL A 192 -7.27 11.69 -19.64
C VAL A 192 -8.79 11.65 -19.67
N GLU A 193 -9.43 12.44 -20.53
CA GLU A 193 -10.88 12.35 -20.80
C GLU A 193 -11.26 10.95 -21.29
N ALA A 194 -10.59 10.45 -22.33
CA ALA A 194 -10.84 9.10 -22.85
C ALA A 194 -10.55 7.99 -21.82
N PHE A 195 -9.54 8.17 -20.94
CA PHE A 195 -9.30 7.25 -19.83
C PHE A 195 -10.46 7.28 -18.82
N ARG A 196 -10.97 8.47 -18.50
CA ARG A 196 -12.07 8.63 -17.55
C ARG A 196 -13.36 8.01 -18.07
N GLU A 197 -13.66 8.15 -19.36
CA GLU A 197 -14.79 7.47 -20.00
C GLU A 197 -14.68 5.94 -19.86
N ARG A 198 -13.52 5.36 -20.21
CA ARG A 198 -13.28 3.91 -20.05
C ARG A 198 -13.43 3.45 -18.61
N LEU A 199 -12.94 4.24 -17.65
CA LEU A 199 -13.03 3.94 -16.23
C LEU A 199 -14.48 3.95 -15.72
N LEU A 200 -15.34 4.82 -16.27
CA LEU A 200 -16.76 4.89 -15.93
C LEU A 200 -17.60 3.79 -16.60
N ASP A 201 -17.23 3.41 -17.82
CA ASP A 201 -17.87 2.32 -18.57
C ASP A 201 -17.61 0.96 -17.91
N ASP A 202 -16.42 0.76 -17.33
CA ASP A 202 -16.07 -0.48 -16.62
C ASP A 202 -15.38 -0.23 -15.27
N PRO A 203 -16.15 0.20 -14.24
CA PRO A 203 -15.60 0.62 -12.95
C PRO A 203 -15.15 -0.57 -12.09
N TYR A 204 -15.41 -1.80 -12.52
CA TYR A 204 -15.04 -3.03 -11.81
C TYR A 204 -13.75 -3.66 -12.36
N VAL A 205 -13.20 -3.15 -13.46
CA VAL A 205 -12.00 -3.72 -14.07
C VAL A 205 -10.82 -3.67 -13.11
N PHE A 206 -10.53 -2.53 -12.47
CA PHE A 206 -9.55 -2.46 -11.37
C PHE A 206 -9.80 -1.24 -10.49
N PRO A 207 -9.80 -1.37 -9.15
CA PRO A 207 -9.76 -0.20 -8.29
C PRO A 207 -8.37 0.44 -8.42
N ALA A 208 -8.24 1.39 -9.36
CA ALA A 208 -6.96 1.88 -9.84
C ALA A 208 -6.08 2.42 -8.71
N LEU A 209 -6.71 2.87 -7.62
CA LEU A 209 -6.08 3.49 -6.47
C LEU A 209 -6.12 2.65 -5.19
N ASP A 210 -6.76 1.47 -5.17
CA ASP A 210 -6.77 0.65 -3.95
C ASP A 210 -5.43 -0.11 -3.82
N PRO A 211 -4.64 0.13 -2.75
CA PRO A 211 -3.33 -0.50 -2.58
C PRO A 211 -3.41 -1.96 -2.12
N LEU A 212 -4.59 -2.45 -1.69
CA LEU A 212 -4.73 -3.81 -1.17
C LEU A 212 -4.52 -4.88 -2.24
N ILE A 213 -5.14 -4.71 -3.41
CA ILE A 213 -5.07 -5.66 -4.52
C ILE A 213 -3.62 -5.91 -4.97
N PRO A 214 -2.80 -4.88 -5.31
CA PRO A 214 -1.41 -5.13 -5.66
C PRO A 214 -0.63 -5.76 -4.50
N ALA A 215 -0.93 -5.42 -3.25
CA ALA A 215 -0.22 -6.00 -2.10
C ALA A 215 -0.47 -7.51 -1.93
N ILE A 216 -1.72 -7.97 -2.11
CA ILE A 216 -2.07 -9.41 -2.08
C ILE A 216 -1.37 -10.14 -3.23
N VAL A 217 -1.40 -9.59 -4.44
CA VAL A 217 -0.70 -10.17 -5.61
C VAL A 217 0.80 -10.28 -5.36
N ARG A 218 1.41 -9.29 -4.69
CA ARG A 218 2.83 -9.35 -4.29
C ARG A 218 3.10 -10.41 -3.25
N ALA A 219 2.24 -10.55 -2.23
CA ALA A 219 2.38 -11.61 -1.23
C ALA A 219 2.33 -13.00 -1.89
N VAL A 220 1.35 -13.25 -2.76
CA VAL A 220 1.24 -14.51 -3.53
C VAL A 220 2.48 -14.74 -4.39
N THR A 221 2.99 -13.70 -5.05
CA THR A 221 4.19 -13.81 -5.90
C THR A 221 5.43 -14.16 -5.09
N TYR A 222 5.61 -13.52 -3.94
CA TYR A 222 6.75 -13.75 -3.05
C TYR A 222 6.74 -15.18 -2.48
N TRP A 223 5.63 -15.58 -1.85
CA TRP A 223 5.53 -16.89 -1.19
C TRP A 223 5.40 -18.05 -2.19
N GLY A 224 4.86 -17.78 -3.38
CA GLY A 224 4.74 -18.73 -4.47
C GLY A 224 5.93 -18.77 -5.43
N ALA A 225 7.05 -18.11 -5.11
CA ALA A 225 8.22 -18.01 -6.00
C ALA A 225 8.79 -19.37 -6.44
N ASP A 226 8.68 -20.39 -5.57
CA ASP A 226 9.11 -21.76 -5.86
C ASP A 226 8.11 -22.56 -6.73
N GLY A 227 7.08 -21.90 -7.26
CA GLY A 227 6.05 -22.51 -8.10
C GLY A 227 4.93 -23.23 -7.32
N ARG A 228 4.96 -23.19 -5.98
CA ARG A 228 3.86 -23.69 -5.14
C ARG A 228 2.68 -22.72 -5.20
N PRO A 229 1.45 -23.19 -5.47
CA PRO A 229 0.26 -22.36 -5.34
C PRO A 229 0.08 -21.90 -3.88
N VAL A 230 -0.42 -20.68 -3.71
CA VAL A 230 -0.64 -20.02 -2.42
C VAL A 230 -2.13 -19.87 -2.14
N MET A 231 -2.59 -20.36 -0.99
CA MET A 231 -3.90 -20.06 -0.43
C MET A 231 -3.78 -18.85 0.50
N VAL A 232 -4.61 -17.83 0.27
CA VAL A 232 -4.64 -16.63 1.11
C VAL A 232 -5.77 -16.75 2.13
N VAL A 233 -5.42 -16.74 3.40
CA VAL A 233 -6.33 -16.51 4.52
C VAL A 233 -6.22 -15.02 4.83
N HIS A 234 -7.33 -14.29 4.86
CA HIS A 234 -7.30 -12.85 5.07
C HIS A 234 -8.34 -12.43 6.11
N ASP A 235 -8.06 -11.40 6.91
CA ASP A 235 -9.11 -10.82 7.77
C ASP A 235 -10.28 -10.31 6.92
N GLN A 236 -11.44 -10.07 7.55
CA GLN A 236 -12.60 -9.56 6.84
C GLN A 236 -12.30 -8.21 6.18
N GLN A 237 -12.46 -8.18 4.85
CA GLN A 237 -12.26 -6.96 4.08
C GLN A 237 -13.33 -6.82 3.00
N THR A 238 -14.13 -5.76 3.11
CA THR A 238 -15.21 -5.39 2.18
C THR A 238 -14.77 -5.22 0.74
N THR A 239 -13.50 -4.86 0.52
CA THR A 239 -12.95 -4.77 -0.85
C THR A 239 -12.81 -6.14 -1.50
N LEU A 240 -12.67 -7.24 -0.76
CA LEU A 240 -12.37 -8.57 -1.32
C LEU A 240 -13.63 -9.36 -1.71
N THR A 241 -14.37 -8.88 -2.71
CA THR A 241 -15.51 -9.62 -3.28
C THR A 241 -15.05 -10.81 -4.13
N ASP A 242 -15.95 -11.76 -4.38
CA ASP A 242 -15.67 -12.95 -5.20
C ASP A 242 -15.13 -12.59 -6.60
N GLU A 243 -15.67 -11.54 -7.23
CA GLU A 243 -15.22 -11.07 -8.54
C GLU A 243 -13.77 -10.57 -8.49
N ARG A 244 -13.43 -9.80 -7.45
CA ARG A 244 -12.05 -9.30 -7.25
C ARG A 244 -11.09 -10.43 -6.94
N VAL A 245 -11.52 -11.43 -6.16
CA VAL A 245 -10.73 -12.65 -5.93
C VAL A 245 -10.48 -13.40 -7.23
N ALA A 246 -11.50 -13.56 -8.10
CA ALA A 246 -11.34 -14.19 -9.40
C ALA A 246 -10.34 -13.45 -10.29
N GLN A 247 -10.43 -12.12 -10.37
CA GLN A 247 -9.47 -11.28 -11.11
C GLN A 247 -8.04 -11.43 -10.58
N MET A 248 -7.85 -11.40 -9.25
CA MET A 248 -6.52 -11.61 -8.65
C MET A 248 -5.94 -12.98 -9.00
N ARG A 249 -6.76 -14.03 -9.09
CA ARG A 249 -6.31 -15.37 -9.50
C ARG A 249 -5.85 -15.41 -10.95
N GLU A 250 -6.55 -14.71 -11.85
CA GLU A 250 -6.14 -14.56 -13.25
C GLU A 250 -4.79 -13.85 -13.36
N ILE A 251 -4.64 -12.72 -12.66
CA ILE A 251 -3.40 -11.93 -12.61
C ILE A 251 -2.24 -12.75 -12.04
N ALA A 252 -2.49 -13.50 -10.96
CA ALA A 252 -1.47 -14.32 -10.33
C ALA A 252 -1.01 -15.50 -11.22
N GLY A 253 -1.69 -15.75 -12.34
CA GLY A 253 -1.29 -16.74 -13.35
C GLY A 253 -1.24 -18.17 -12.79
N GLY A 254 -2.20 -18.53 -11.93
CA GLY A 254 -2.26 -19.85 -11.29
C GLY A 254 -1.42 -19.99 -10.01
N ARG A 255 -0.66 -18.96 -9.62
CA ARG A 255 0.04 -18.96 -8.31
C ARG A 255 -0.90 -18.80 -7.14
N MET A 256 -2.08 -18.22 -7.34
CA MET A 256 -3.09 -18.07 -6.29
C MET A 256 -4.08 -19.23 -6.35
N ALA A 257 -3.98 -20.14 -5.38
CA ALA A 257 -4.89 -21.27 -5.23
C ALA A 257 -6.31 -20.79 -4.88
N GLY A 258 -6.42 -19.77 -4.03
CA GLY A 258 -7.68 -19.16 -3.61
C GLY A 258 -7.48 -18.09 -2.54
N LEU A 259 -8.58 -17.50 -2.10
CA LEU A 259 -8.65 -16.61 -0.96
C LEU A 259 -9.90 -16.93 -0.15
N HIS A 260 -9.80 -16.92 1.17
CA HIS A 260 -10.94 -16.96 2.05
C HIS A 260 -10.79 -15.95 3.19
N LEU A 261 -11.92 -15.34 3.55
CA LEU A 261 -12.01 -14.38 4.64
C LEU A 261 -12.29 -15.11 5.94
N VAL A 262 -11.59 -14.74 7.01
CA VAL A 262 -11.78 -15.29 8.36
C VAL A 262 -12.01 -14.18 9.35
N ASP A 263 -12.55 -14.55 10.51
CA ASP A 263 -12.61 -13.66 11.67
C ASP A 263 -11.28 -13.73 12.41
N SER A 264 -10.60 -12.58 12.54
CA SER A 264 -9.32 -12.47 13.26
C SER A 264 -9.41 -12.85 14.75
N GLU A 265 -10.59 -12.87 15.38
CA GLU A 265 -10.74 -13.43 16.73
C GLU A 265 -10.48 -14.94 16.79
N LEU A 266 -10.67 -15.64 15.66
CA LEU A 266 -10.58 -17.09 15.55
C LEU A 266 -9.27 -17.59 14.93
N ASP A 267 -8.44 -16.71 14.36
CA ASP A 267 -7.17 -17.07 13.73
C ASP A 267 -6.00 -16.18 14.23
N GLN A 268 -5.13 -16.75 15.07
CA GLN A 268 -3.97 -16.02 15.60
C GLN A 268 -2.94 -15.66 14.52
N ARG A 269 -2.93 -16.33 13.37
CA ARG A 269 -2.02 -15.98 12.27
C ARG A 269 -2.42 -14.64 11.66
N VAL A 270 -3.73 -14.38 11.57
CA VAL A 270 -4.26 -13.07 11.17
C VAL A 270 -3.96 -12.02 12.23
N GLN A 271 -4.04 -12.34 13.53
CA GLN A 271 -3.61 -11.38 14.58
C GLN A 271 -2.11 -11.04 14.50
N VAL A 272 -1.25 -12.00 14.15
CA VAL A 272 0.18 -11.72 13.88
C VAL A 272 0.31 -10.81 12.65
N ALA A 273 -0.50 -11.02 11.60
CA ALA A 273 -0.53 -10.16 10.43
C ALA A 273 -0.97 -8.73 10.79
N ASP A 274 -2.05 -8.55 11.55
CA ASP A 274 -2.51 -7.23 12.05
C ASP A 274 -1.39 -6.50 12.79
N VAL A 275 -0.79 -7.18 13.78
CA VAL A 275 0.30 -6.63 14.57
C VAL A 275 1.44 -6.16 13.67
N MET A 276 1.86 -6.99 12.71
CA MET A 276 2.98 -6.68 11.83
C MET A 276 2.63 -5.58 10.81
N ALA A 277 1.42 -5.59 10.24
CA ALA A 277 0.95 -4.52 9.35
C ALA A 277 0.91 -3.19 10.10
N GLY A 278 0.32 -3.15 11.29
CA GLY A 278 0.21 -1.95 12.11
C GLY A 278 1.56 -1.44 12.63
N VAL A 279 2.45 -2.34 13.08
CA VAL A 279 3.79 -1.98 13.56
C VAL A 279 4.64 -1.41 12.43
N VAL A 280 4.78 -2.14 11.32
CA VAL A 280 5.65 -1.70 10.22
C VAL A 280 5.09 -0.43 9.58
N ARG A 281 3.76 -0.31 9.43
CA ARG A 281 3.12 0.94 8.99
C ARG A 281 3.49 2.10 9.89
N LYS A 282 3.32 1.97 11.21
CA LYS A 282 3.57 3.07 12.17
C LYS A 282 5.02 3.55 12.11
N VAL A 283 5.97 2.62 12.10
CA VAL A 283 7.40 2.95 11.96
C VAL A 283 7.66 3.65 10.63
N ALA A 284 7.12 3.14 9.52
CA ALA A 284 7.27 3.75 8.20
C ALA A 284 6.62 5.14 8.10
N THR A 285 5.45 5.35 8.72
CA THR A 285 4.80 6.67 8.81
C THR A 285 5.64 7.68 9.60
N ASP A 286 6.27 7.23 10.70
CA ASP A 286 7.12 8.11 11.49
C ASP A 286 8.40 8.48 10.73
N GLU A 287 9.01 7.52 10.03
CA GLU A 287 10.14 7.77 9.12
C GLU A 287 9.76 8.75 8.00
N LEU A 288 8.61 8.55 7.34
CA LEU A 288 8.10 9.42 6.28
C LEU A 288 7.96 10.88 6.74
N HIS A 289 7.61 11.09 8.01
CA HIS A 289 7.45 12.41 8.61
C HIS A 289 8.72 12.95 9.30
N GLY A 290 9.87 12.29 9.14
CA GLY A 290 11.13 12.71 9.77
C GLY A 290 11.13 12.57 11.30
N ARG A 291 10.28 11.70 11.84
CA ARG A 291 10.17 11.36 13.27
C ARG A 291 10.52 9.90 13.54
N GLY A 292 11.21 9.25 12.61
CA GLY A 292 11.59 7.85 12.69
C GLY A 292 12.46 7.54 13.90
N ASP A 293 12.26 6.35 14.46
CA ASP A 293 13.14 5.77 15.47
C ASP A 293 14.19 4.93 14.74
N PRO A 294 15.47 5.32 14.72
CA PRO A 294 16.49 4.63 13.92
C PRO A 294 16.62 3.14 14.25
N VAL A 295 16.39 2.74 15.51
CA VAL A 295 16.47 1.34 15.92
C VAL A 295 15.29 0.55 15.33
N LEU A 296 14.08 1.10 15.42
CA LEU A 296 12.90 0.42 14.85
C LEU A 296 12.95 0.45 13.32
N THR A 297 13.37 1.55 12.71
CA THR A 297 13.55 1.67 11.25
C THR A 297 14.55 0.63 10.74
N GLU A 298 15.65 0.36 11.45
CA GLU A 298 16.58 -0.72 11.09
C GLU A 298 15.94 -2.10 11.27
N LEU A 299 15.27 -2.33 12.39
CA LEU A 299 14.67 -3.63 12.70
C LEU A 299 13.54 -4.03 11.75
N ILE A 300 12.77 -3.08 11.19
CA ILE A 300 11.69 -3.45 10.26
C ILE A 300 12.20 -3.84 8.87
N ARG A 301 13.46 -3.54 8.52
CA ARG A 301 14.02 -3.72 7.16
C ARG A 301 13.84 -5.11 6.57
N PRO A 302 14.15 -6.20 7.29
CA PRO A 302 14.04 -7.55 6.71
C PRO A 302 12.60 -7.94 6.38
N TYR A 303 11.62 -7.29 7.01
CA TYR A 303 10.21 -7.59 6.84
C TYR A 303 9.59 -6.83 5.66
N VAL A 304 10.16 -5.69 5.27
CA VAL A 304 9.61 -4.84 4.18
C VAL A 304 9.88 -5.48 2.83
N ASP A 305 8.85 -5.57 2.00
CA ASP A 305 8.99 -6.03 0.62
C ASP A 305 9.74 -4.99 -0.22
N PRO A 306 10.79 -5.37 -0.97
CA PRO A 306 11.58 -4.44 -1.77
C PRO A 306 10.77 -3.84 -2.92
N GLU A 307 9.60 -4.41 -3.24
CA GLU A 307 8.71 -3.86 -4.28
C GLU A 307 7.59 -3.01 -3.70
N SER A 308 7.66 -2.70 -2.40
CA SER A 308 6.85 -1.68 -1.74
C SER A 308 6.90 -0.36 -2.53
N ILE A 309 5.75 0.30 -2.63
CA ILE A 309 5.59 1.56 -3.36
C ILE A 309 5.90 2.71 -2.41
N TRP A 310 7.13 3.25 -2.49
CA TRP A 310 7.60 4.23 -1.51
C TRP A 310 8.35 5.41 -2.15
N GLY A 311 7.97 6.64 -1.80
CA GLY A 311 8.41 7.87 -2.48
C GLY A 311 9.64 8.58 -1.91
N ALA A 312 10.28 8.05 -0.87
CA ALA A 312 11.30 8.79 -0.12
C ALA A 312 12.44 9.38 -1.00
N PRO A 313 12.95 10.58 -0.65
CA PRO A 313 14.06 11.20 -1.36
C PRO A 313 15.34 10.40 -1.18
N GLY A 314 15.96 10.04 -2.30
CA GLY A 314 17.36 9.65 -2.36
C GLY A 314 17.67 8.19 -2.66
N VAL A 315 16.76 7.21 -2.57
CA VAL A 315 17.21 5.84 -2.83
C VAL A 315 16.14 4.81 -3.19
N ALA A 316 16.49 3.91 -4.11
CA ALA A 316 15.79 2.64 -4.29
C ALA A 316 15.80 1.85 -2.96
N PRO A 317 14.78 1.01 -2.69
CA PRO A 317 14.66 0.22 -1.46
C PRO A 317 15.96 -0.52 -1.05
N ASP A 318 16.80 -0.87 -2.02
CA ASP A 318 18.07 -1.57 -1.79
C ASP A 318 19.25 -0.69 -1.39
N GLN A 319 19.20 0.63 -1.63
CA GLN A 319 20.31 1.54 -1.27
C GLN A 319 20.00 2.55 -0.16
N VAL A 320 18.76 2.56 0.40
CA VAL A 320 18.47 3.26 1.68
C VAL A 320 19.21 2.59 2.85
N MET A 321 19.59 1.31 2.72
CA MET A 321 20.01 0.50 3.86
C MET A 321 21.49 0.07 3.91
N SER A 322 22.38 0.69 3.13
CA SER A 322 23.83 0.36 3.12
C SER A 322 24.74 1.49 3.62
N ARG A 323 24.28 2.31 4.57
CA ARG A 323 25.17 3.15 5.38
C ARG A 323 24.81 3.06 6.84
#